data_AF-A0A916CU45-F1
#
_entry.id   AF-A0A916CU45-F1
#
_cell.length_a   1.000
_cell.length_b   1.000
_cell.length_c   1.000
_cell.angle_alpha   90.00
_cell.angle_beta   90.00
_cell.angle_gamma   90.00
#
_symmetry.space_group_name_H-M   'P 1'
#
loop_
_entity.id
_entity.type
_entity.pdbx_description
1 polymer ?
#
loop_
_entity_poly.entity_id
_entity_poly.type
_entity_poly.pdbx_seq_one_letter_code
_entity_poly.pdbx_strand_id
1 'polypeptide(L)'
;MRLITAALAACAALLAPPAAAEDTALLIQIETDGRYTVWHAGGKSPLGDEEISALEVTARPEGGKPTLTTAGLAQAFDTPAGMLIRLPALGPDRSLLIDRDGCGGIKIWHDRGDVNLTEDELTELVLSALPEGGKNVTMTSYHAKAYSTKIGVIAAIWKPVAKPGR
;
A
#
# COMPACT_ATOMS: atom_id res chain seq x y z
N MET A 1 -49.77 19.36 8.74
CA MET A 1 -48.45 19.70 8.17
C MET A 1 -47.39 19.55 9.25
N ARG A 2 -46.86 18.33 9.49
CA ARG A 2 -45.72 18.07 10.42
C ARG A 2 -45.21 16.62 10.48
N LEU A 3 -45.49 15.77 9.48
CA LEU A 3 -45.12 14.34 9.50
C LEU A 3 -44.24 13.88 8.32
N ILE A 4 -43.92 14.76 7.37
CA ILE A 4 -43.21 14.37 6.14
C ILE A 4 -41.69 14.62 6.24
N THR A 5 -41.25 15.45 7.18
CA THR A 5 -39.82 15.79 7.35
C THR A 5 -38.99 14.75 8.10
N ALA A 6 -39.61 13.78 8.79
CA ALA A 6 -38.87 12.77 9.55
C ALA A 6 -38.37 11.58 8.69
N ALA A 7 -39.00 11.31 7.55
CA ALA A 7 -38.69 10.14 6.73
C ALA A 7 -37.42 10.33 5.86
N LEU A 8 -37.11 11.57 5.45
CA LEU A 8 -35.94 11.84 4.60
C LEU A 8 -34.60 11.76 5.35
N ALA A 9 -34.58 11.99 6.67
CA ALA A 9 -33.35 11.89 7.46
C ALA A 9 -32.91 10.42 7.68
N ALA A 10 -33.87 9.49 7.72
CA ALA A 10 -33.59 8.06 7.94
C ALA A 10 -32.96 7.38 6.71
N CYS A 11 -33.29 7.81 5.49
CA CYS A 11 -32.72 7.25 4.27
C CYS A 11 -31.28 7.72 4.00
N ALA A 12 -30.86 8.89 4.50
CA ALA A 12 -29.49 9.37 4.34
C ALA A 12 -28.47 8.56 5.18
N ALA A 13 -28.91 7.99 6.31
CA ALA A 13 -28.05 7.15 7.16
C ALA A 13 -27.75 5.77 6.55
N LEU A 14 -28.58 5.30 5.61
CA LEU A 14 -28.41 4.03 4.91
C LEU A 14 -27.47 4.12 3.70
N LEU A 15 -27.03 5.33 3.34
CA LEU A 15 -26.06 5.61 2.27
C LEU A 15 -24.66 5.94 2.81
N ALA A 16 -24.39 5.68 4.09
CA ALA A 16 -23.02 5.73 4.58
C ALA A 16 -22.19 4.72 3.74
N PRO A 17 -21.18 5.18 2.99
CA PRO A 17 -20.30 4.25 2.29
C PRO A 17 -19.70 3.32 3.35
N PRO A 18 -19.49 2.03 3.05
CA PRO A 18 -18.73 1.16 3.93
C PRO A 18 -17.44 1.90 4.25
N ALA A 19 -17.15 2.11 5.54
CA ALA A 19 -15.88 2.66 5.96
C ALA A 19 -14.81 1.77 5.30
N ALA A 20 -14.16 2.29 4.27
CA ALA A 20 -13.01 1.64 3.67
C ALA A 20 -12.07 1.33 4.82
N ALA A 21 -11.67 0.06 4.95
CA ALA A 21 -10.93 -0.45 6.09
C ALA A 21 -9.87 0.57 6.56
N GLU A 22 -9.97 1.05 7.81
CA GLU A 22 -8.93 1.88 8.42
C GLU A 22 -7.63 1.07 8.63
N ASP A 23 -7.72 -0.25 8.44
CA ASP A 23 -6.62 -1.20 8.46
C ASP A 23 -5.96 -1.23 7.09
N THR A 24 -4.65 -1.01 7.06
CA THR A 24 -3.84 -1.03 5.84
C THR A 24 -2.52 -1.75 6.08
N ALA A 25 -1.73 -1.92 5.01
CA ALA A 25 -0.39 -2.47 5.11
C ALA A 25 0.63 -1.55 4.45
N LEU A 26 1.79 -1.46 5.08
CA LEU A 26 2.99 -0.86 4.49
C LEU A 26 4.00 -1.95 4.16
N LEU A 27 4.74 -1.75 3.09
CA LEU A 27 5.99 -2.46 2.83
C LEU A 27 7.14 -1.47 3.03
N ILE A 28 8.06 -1.80 3.93
CA ILE A 28 9.21 -0.99 4.29
C ILE A 28 10.46 -1.72 3.80
N GLN A 29 11.21 -1.08 2.92
CA GLN A 29 12.47 -1.60 2.38
C GLN A 29 13.63 -0.75 2.88
N ILE A 30 14.70 -1.42 3.31
CA ILE A 30 15.92 -0.75 3.77
C ILE A 30 16.86 -0.63 2.58
N GLU A 31 17.20 0.59 2.22
CA GLU A 31 18.16 0.90 1.18
C GLU A 31 19.59 0.68 1.68
N THR A 32 20.55 0.60 0.75
CA THR A 32 21.96 0.36 1.09
C THR A 32 22.60 1.48 1.91
N ASP A 33 22.02 2.68 1.89
CA ASP A 33 22.43 3.84 2.69
C ASP A 33 21.72 3.93 4.04
N GLY A 34 20.88 2.94 4.37
CA GLY A 34 20.12 2.87 5.62
C GLY A 34 18.78 3.61 5.60
N ARG A 35 18.44 4.31 4.51
CA ARG A 35 17.13 4.97 4.38
C ARG A 35 16.01 3.95 4.13
N TYR A 36 14.78 4.37 4.40
CA TYR A 36 13.60 3.58 4.13
C TYR A 36 12.89 4.02 2.86
N THR A 37 12.60 3.06 1.98
CA THR A 37 11.55 3.19 0.97
C THR A 37 10.27 2.58 1.53
N VAL A 38 9.18 3.35 1.54
CA VAL A 38 7.89 2.92 2.08
C VAL A 38 6.87 2.83 0.95
N TRP A 39 6.21 1.69 0.86
CA TRP A 39 5.13 1.45 -0.08
C TRP A 39 3.82 1.14 0.62
N HIS A 40 2.71 1.47 -0.03
CA HIS A 40 1.37 1.38 0.52
C HIS A 40 0.53 0.35 -0.23
N ALA A 41 -0.11 -0.57 0.50
CA ALA A 41 -1.05 -1.54 -0.10
C ALA A 41 -2.38 -0.88 -0.51
N GLY A 42 -2.76 0.21 0.16
CA GLY A 42 -3.98 0.95 -0.14
C GLY A 42 -3.85 1.88 -1.35
N GLY A 43 -4.92 2.03 -2.11
CA GLY A 43 -5.00 2.94 -3.25
C GLY A 43 -5.67 2.31 -4.46
N LYS A 44 -6.25 3.15 -5.34
CA LYS A 44 -6.67 2.70 -6.66
C LYS A 44 -5.45 2.68 -7.56
N SER A 45 -5.03 1.49 -7.99
CA SER A 45 -3.96 1.34 -8.97
C SER A 45 -4.30 2.13 -10.24
N PRO A 46 -3.34 2.93 -10.77
CA PRO A 46 -3.52 3.62 -12.04
C PRO A 46 -3.45 2.69 -13.26
N LEU A 47 -3.02 1.43 -13.07
CA LEU A 47 -2.93 0.40 -14.10
C LEU A 47 -3.83 -0.79 -13.76
N GLY A 48 -4.42 -1.41 -14.78
CA GLY A 48 -5.10 -2.70 -14.65
C GLY A 48 -4.14 -3.90 -14.68
N ASP A 49 -4.62 -5.06 -14.20
CA ASP A 49 -3.84 -6.30 -14.13
C ASP A 49 -3.31 -6.77 -15.50
N GLU A 50 -4.08 -6.54 -16.56
CA GLU A 50 -3.67 -6.85 -17.95
C GLU A 50 -2.49 -5.99 -18.39
N GLU A 51 -2.50 -4.69 -18.07
CA GLU A 51 -1.41 -3.76 -18.39
C GLU A 51 -0.16 -4.10 -17.59
N ILE A 52 -0.31 -4.46 -16.31
CA ILE A 52 0.78 -4.93 -15.45
C ILE A 52 1.39 -6.22 -16.03
N SER A 53 0.55 -7.17 -16.44
CA SER A 53 1.01 -8.43 -17.04
C SER A 53 1.74 -8.20 -18.37
N ALA A 54 1.26 -7.26 -19.19
CA ALA A 54 1.93 -6.89 -20.44
C ALA A 54 3.30 -6.23 -20.20
N LEU A 55 3.38 -5.36 -19.20
CA LEU A 55 4.62 -4.72 -18.78
C LEU A 55 5.65 -5.73 -18.24
N GLU A 56 5.20 -6.75 -17.50
CA GLU A 56 6.03 -7.81 -16.92
C GLU A 56 6.81 -8.59 -17.99
N VAL A 57 6.21 -8.86 -19.15
CA VAL A 57 6.89 -9.53 -20.27
C VAL A 57 8.11 -8.73 -20.76
N THR A 58 8.03 -7.41 -20.66
CA THR A 58 9.08 -6.49 -21.14
C THR A 58 10.08 -6.10 -20.06
N ALA A 59 9.82 -6.42 -18.80
CA ALA A 59 10.63 -5.98 -17.66
C ALA A 59 12.06 -6.50 -17.77
N ARG A 60 13.04 -5.62 -17.53
CA ARG A 60 14.47 -5.93 -17.53
C ARG A 60 15.16 -5.15 -16.41
N PRO A 61 16.31 -5.59 -15.87
CA PRO A 61 17.03 -4.86 -14.83
C PRO A 61 17.38 -3.42 -15.22
N GLU A 62 17.77 -3.19 -16.47
CA GLU A 62 18.08 -1.88 -17.05
C GLU A 62 16.85 -1.05 -17.45
N GLY A 63 15.66 -1.63 -17.33
CA GLY A 63 14.40 -1.07 -17.79
C GLY A 63 13.95 -1.65 -19.13
N GLY A 64 12.70 -2.10 -19.16
CA GLY A 64 12.04 -2.60 -20.34
C GLY A 64 11.75 -1.52 -21.38
N LYS A 65 11.15 -1.92 -22.50
CA LYS A 65 10.69 -0.98 -23.52
C LYS A 65 9.57 -0.09 -22.94
N PRO A 66 9.65 1.24 -23.07
CA PRO A 66 8.54 2.12 -22.71
C PRO A 66 7.26 1.72 -23.45
N THR A 67 6.19 1.50 -22.70
CA THR A 67 4.91 0.98 -23.21
C THR A 67 3.80 1.95 -22.87
N LEU A 68 2.91 2.22 -23.82
CA LEU A 68 1.77 3.10 -23.60
C LEU A 68 0.69 2.34 -22.81
N THR A 69 0.24 2.96 -21.72
CA THR A 69 -0.82 2.46 -20.81
C THR A 69 -1.91 3.51 -20.64
N THR A 70 -2.97 3.17 -19.93
CA THR A 70 -4.03 4.10 -19.49
C THR A 70 -3.49 5.24 -18.63
N ALA A 71 -2.39 5.03 -17.91
CA ALA A 71 -1.71 6.03 -17.10
C ALA A 71 -0.63 6.83 -17.87
N GLY A 72 -0.53 6.64 -19.20
CA GLY A 72 0.53 7.22 -20.04
C GLY A 72 1.66 6.25 -20.30
N LEU A 73 2.84 6.77 -20.69
CA LEU A 73 4.01 5.91 -20.88
C LEU A 73 4.46 5.33 -19.54
N ALA A 74 4.60 4.01 -19.49
CA ALA A 74 5.11 3.27 -18.36
C ALA A 74 6.37 2.49 -18.76
N GLN A 75 7.26 2.28 -17.80
CA GLN A 75 8.46 1.45 -18.00
C GLN A 75 8.63 0.52 -16.81
N ALA A 76 8.75 -0.77 -17.09
CA ALA A 76 8.93 -1.80 -16.07
C ALA A 76 10.39 -2.23 -15.91
N PHE A 77 10.80 -2.42 -14.68
CA PHE A 77 12.15 -2.82 -14.27
C PHE A 77 12.04 -4.12 -13.47
N ASP A 78 12.87 -5.09 -13.82
CA ASP A 78 12.98 -6.32 -13.03
C ASP A 78 14.00 -6.10 -11.91
N THR A 79 13.56 -6.24 -10.66
CA THR A 79 14.41 -5.98 -9.49
C THR A 79 14.39 -7.17 -8.53
N PRO A 80 15.40 -7.32 -7.65
CA PRO A 80 15.39 -8.38 -6.64
C PRO A 80 14.15 -8.36 -5.72
N ALA A 81 13.51 -7.20 -5.55
CA ALA A 81 12.33 -7.02 -4.71
C ALA A 81 11.00 -7.23 -5.46
N GLY A 82 11.03 -7.53 -6.75
CA GLY A 82 9.85 -7.60 -7.62
C GLY A 82 9.96 -6.64 -8.80
N MET A 83 8.85 -6.47 -9.52
CA MET A 83 8.83 -5.60 -10.69
C MET A 83 8.49 -4.17 -10.28
N LEU A 84 9.38 -3.23 -10.57
CA LEU A 84 9.14 -1.80 -10.38
C LEU A 84 8.60 -1.20 -11.69
N ILE A 85 7.44 -0.55 -11.64
CA ILE A 85 6.87 0.18 -12.77
C ILE A 85 7.01 1.68 -12.50
N ARG A 86 7.66 2.42 -13.40
CA ARG A 86 7.72 3.89 -13.37
C ARG A 86 6.65 4.49 -14.27
N LEU A 87 5.98 5.53 -13.77
CA LEU A 87 4.84 6.19 -14.40
C LEU A 87 5.10 7.70 -14.52
N PRO A 88 6.07 8.13 -15.38
CA PRO A 88 6.52 9.52 -15.45
C PRO A 88 5.40 10.52 -15.79
N ALA A 89 4.37 10.11 -16.52
CA ALA A 89 3.22 10.96 -16.84
C ALA A 89 2.41 11.37 -15.61
N LEU A 90 2.50 10.63 -14.51
CA LEU A 90 1.84 10.94 -13.24
C LEU A 90 2.74 11.76 -12.28
N GLY A 91 4.00 11.99 -12.65
CA GLY A 91 5.01 12.72 -11.88
C GLY A 91 6.38 12.02 -11.88
N PRO A 92 7.47 12.74 -11.53
CA PRO A 92 8.84 12.25 -11.66
C PRO A 92 9.13 11.01 -10.80
N ASP A 93 8.49 10.90 -9.64
CA ASP A 93 8.75 9.83 -8.67
C ASP A 93 7.67 8.74 -8.66
N ARG A 94 6.67 8.84 -9.55
CA ARG A 94 5.52 7.94 -9.52
C ARG A 94 5.92 6.53 -9.92
N SER A 95 5.72 5.61 -8.99
CA SER A 95 6.05 4.21 -9.19
C SER A 95 5.10 3.27 -8.47
N LEU A 96 5.06 2.04 -8.99
CA LEU A 96 4.40 0.90 -8.38
C LEU A 96 5.43 -0.20 -8.20
N LEU A 97 5.42 -0.87 -7.05
CA LEU A 97 6.14 -2.11 -6.86
C LEU A 97 5.16 -3.27 -6.93
N ILE A 98 5.44 -4.22 -7.82
CA ILE A 98 4.62 -5.40 -8.07
C ILE A 98 5.30 -6.61 -7.43
N ASP A 99 4.64 -7.18 -6.43
CA ASP A 99 5.05 -8.41 -5.75
C ASP A 99 4.13 -9.56 -6.18
N ARG A 100 4.74 -10.70 -6.51
CA ARG A 100 4.04 -11.93 -6.83
C ARG A 100 4.08 -12.85 -5.62
N ASP A 101 2.90 -13.30 -5.18
CA ASP A 101 2.80 -14.37 -4.20
C ASP A 101 3.06 -15.75 -4.83
N GLY A 102 3.22 -16.78 -4.00
CA GLY A 102 3.50 -18.14 -4.45
C GLY A 102 2.37 -18.80 -5.26
N CYS A 103 1.17 -18.19 -5.28
CA CYS A 103 0.03 -18.63 -6.08
C CYS A 103 -0.10 -17.85 -7.39
N GLY A 104 0.80 -16.90 -7.67
CA GLY A 104 0.76 -16.04 -8.83
C GLY A 104 -0.14 -14.80 -8.66
N GLY A 105 -0.69 -14.57 -7.46
CA GLY A 105 -1.43 -13.37 -7.13
C GLY A 105 -0.56 -12.13 -7.22
N ILE A 106 -1.14 -11.04 -7.73
CA ILE A 106 -0.47 -9.74 -7.84
C ILE A 106 -0.78 -8.92 -6.60
N LYS A 107 0.26 -8.45 -5.93
CA LYS A 107 0.17 -7.40 -4.93
C LYS A 107 0.80 -6.13 -5.50
N ILE A 108 0.01 -5.06 -5.50
CA ILE A 108 0.43 -3.75 -6.00
C ILE A 108 0.72 -2.86 -4.79
N TRP A 109 1.95 -2.36 -4.73
CA TRP A 109 2.42 -1.45 -3.71
C TRP A 109 2.63 -0.06 -4.32
N HIS A 110 2.09 0.96 -3.68
CA HIS A 110 2.08 2.33 -4.19
C HIS A 110 3.13 3.19 -3.48
N ASP A 111 3.76 4.11 -4.20
CA ASP A 111 4.74 5.06 -3.67
C ASP A 111 4.17 6.09 -2.67
N ARG A 112 2.83 6.17 -2.55
CA ARG A 112 2.13 7.07 -1.64
C ARG A 112 0.86 6.43 -1.10
N GLY A 113 0.47 6.87 0.10
CA GLY A 113 -0.78 6.51 0.74
C GLY A 113 -1.08 7.41 1.93
N ASP A 114 -2.13 7.07 2.66
CA ASP A 114 -2.66 7.93 3.72
C ASP A 114 -1.90 7.81 5.05
N VAL A 115 -1.21 6.69 5.26
CA VAL A 115 -0.42 6.46 6.49
C VAL A 115 0.99 7.01 6.29
N ASN A 116 1.35 8.04 7.04
CA ASN A 116 2.71 8.59 7.05
C ASN A 116 3.29 8.40 8.45
N LEU A 117 4.32 7.56 8.55
CA LEU A 117 5.03 7.27 9.81
C LEU A 117 6.32 8.08 9.89
N THR A 118 6.75 8.40 11.10
CA THR A 118 8.08 9.01 11.31
C THR A 118 9.20 7.98 11.11
N GLU A 119 10.43 8.45 10.93
CA GLU A 119 11.60 7.56 10.80
C GLU A 119 11.80 6.69 12.05
N ASP A 120 11.55 7.23 13.24
CA ASP A 120 11.60 6.47 14.50
C ASP A 120 10.53 5.37 14.55
N GLU A 121 9.30 5.67 14.10
CA GLU A 121 8.21 4.70 14.03
C GLU A 121 8.52 3.59 13.00
N LEU A 122 9.07 3.95 11.83
CA LEU A 122 9.55 2.98 10.83
C LEU A 122 10.66 2.09 11.40
N THR A 123 11.61 2.70 12.12
CA THR A 123 12.73 1.98 12.75
C THR A 123 12.22 0.96 13.77
N GLU A 124 11.30 1.35 14.65
CA GLU A 124 10.71 0.42 15.63
C GLU A 124 9.98 -0.75 14.95
N LEU A 125 9.25 -0.49 13.86
CA LEU A 125 8.61 -1.55 13.08
C LEU A 125 9.64 -2.51 12.48
N VAL A 126 10.68 -1.98 11.84
CA VAL A 126 11.75 -2.78 11.25
C VAL A 126 12.45 -3.63 12.30
N LEU A 127 12.81 -3.06 13.46
CA LEU A 127 13.51 -3.78 14.53
C LEU A 127 12.62 -4.80 15.25
N SER A 128 11.30 -4.58 15.28
CA SER A 128 10.35 -5.51 15.89
C SER A 128 9.97 -6.69 14.98
N ALA A 129 10.28 -6.63 13.68
CA ALA A 129 9.75 -7.54 12.69
C ALA A 129 10.33 -8.97 12.83
N LEU A 130 9.43 -9.96 12.83
CA LEU A 130 9.77 -11.39 12.80
C LEU A 130 8.99 -12.09 11.68
N PRO A 131 9.45 -13.22 11.12
CA PRO A 131 8.73 -13.94 10.06
C PRO A 131 7.27 -14.28 10.41
N GLU A 132 7.03 -14.73 11.64
CA GLU A 132 5.71 -15.06 12.20
C GLU A 132 4.93 -13.83 12.73
N GLY A 133 5.53 -12.65 12.59
CA GLY A 133 5.03 -11.38 13.11
C GLY A 133 5.56 -11.08 14.49
N GLY A 134 6.14 -9.88 14.62
CA GLY A 134 6.72 -9.36 15.84
C GLY A 134 5.74 -9.07 16.97
N LYS A 135 6.22 -8.38 18.01
CA LYS A 135 5.34 -7.81 19.03
C LYS A 135 4.41 -6.75 18.42
N ASN A 136 3.26 -6.52 19.04
CA ASN A 136 2.45 -5.36 18.69
C ASN A 136 3.19 -4.08 19.09
N VAL A 137 3.32 -3.16 18.16
CA VAL A 137 3.90 -1.83 18.36
C VAL A 137 2.76 -0.83 18.47
N THR A 138 2.84 0.05 19.48
CA THR A 138 1.91 1.17 19.63
C THR A 138 2.64 2.43 19.19
N MET A 139 2.07 3.11 18.21
CA MET A 139 2.56 4.37 17.64
C MET A 139 1.63 5.51 18.00
N THR A 140 1.94 6.72 17.53
CA THR A 140 1.19 7.94 17.88
C THR A 140 -0.30 7.83 17.54
N SER A 141 -0.61 7.37 16.32
CA SER A 141 -1.97 7.33 15.78
C SER A 141 -2.46 5.93 15.42
N TYR A 142 -1.59 4.93 15.52
CA TYR A 142 -1.82 3.58 15.02
C TYR A 142 -1.26 2.51 15.95
N HIS A 143 -1.81 1.32 15.84
CA HIS A 143 -1.12 0.11 16.24
C HIS A 143 -0.61 -0.60 14.99
N ALA A 144 0.46 -1.36 15.14
CA ALA A 144 0.92 -2.22 14.07
C ALA A 144 1.56 -3.50 14.57
N LYS A 145 1.69 -4.44 13.63
CA LYS A 145 2.48 -5.65 13.78
C LYS A 145 3.32 -5.83 12.51
N ALA A 146 4.62 -5.98 12.70
CA ALA A 146 5.59 -6.05 11.61
C ALA A 146 6.04 -7.49 11.35
N TYR A 147 6.21 -7.81 10.07
CA TYR A 147 6.55 -9.14 9.56
C TYR A 147 7.78 -9.03 8.66
N SER A 148 8.81 -9.83 8.93
CA SER A 148 9.97 -9.91 8.05
C SER A 148 9.66 -10.80 6.85
N THR A 149 9.92 -10.32 5.64
CA THR A 149 9.62 -11.02 4.38
C THR A 149 10.79 -10.97 3.40
N LYS A 150 10.68 -11.73 2.31
CA LYS A 150 11.71 -11.78 1.24
C LYS A 150 12.01 -10.41 0.61
N ILE A 151 11.02 -9.51 0.55
CA ILE A 151 11.11 -8.22 -0.13
C ILE A 151 11.26 -7.03 0.82
N GLY A 152 11.31 -7.26 2.14
CA GLY A 152 11.35 -6.22 3.16
C GLY A 152 10.43 -6.52 4.34
N VAL A 153 10.11 -5.50 5.12
CA VAL A 153 9.22 -5.61 6.28
C VAL A 153 7.80 -5.21 5.87
N ILE A 154 6.84 -6.12 6.04
CA ILE A 154 5.43 -5.77 5.89
C ILE A 154 4.88 -5.41 7.27
N ALA A 155 4.32 -4.22 7.42
CA ALA A 155 3.64 -3.79 8.63
C ALA A 155 2.12 -3.76 8.39
N ALA A 156 1.38 -4.57 9.13
CA ALA A 156 -0.08 -4.43 9.23
C ALA A 156 -0.37 -3.30 10.21
N ILE A 157 -1.16 -2.31 9.80
CA ILE A 157 -1.43 -1.08 10.54
C ILE A 157 -2.93 -0.95 10.73
N TRP A 158 -3.36 -0.65 11.95
CA TRP A 158 -4.76 -0.42 12.27
C TRP A 158 -4.92 0.73 13.27
N LYS A 159 -6.08 1.39 13.25
CA LYS A 159 -6.42 2.36 14.29
C LYS A 159 -6.94 1.62 15.53
N PRO A 160 -6.56 2.04 16.74
CA PRO A 160 -7.14 1.46 17.95
C PRO A 160 -8.64 1.74 18.02
N VAL A 161 -9.44 0.68 18.15
CA VAL A 161 -10.86 0.83 18.46
C VAL A 161 -10.98 1.22 19.93
N ALA A 162 -11.46 2.43 20.21
CA ALA A 162 -11.81 2.83 21.57
C ALA A 162 -12.87 1.85 22.11
N LYS A 163 -12.56 1.13 23.19
CA LYS A 163 -13.58 0.30 23.85
C LYS A 163 -14.69 1.23 24.36
N PRO A 164 -15.96 0.99 24.03
CA PRO A 164 -17.04 1.68 24.73
C PRO A 164 -16.87 1.39 26.23
N GLY A 165 -16.80 2.45 27.03
CA GLY A 165 -16.50 2.37 28.45
C GLY A 165 -17.37 1.34 29.17
N ARG A 166 -16.72 0.55 30.02
CA ARG A 166 -17.41 -0.21 31.08
C ARG A 166 -17.67 0.71 32.26
#